data_AF-N1ZNW0-F1
#
_entry.id   AF-N1ZNW0-F1
#
_cell.length_a   1.000
_cell.length_b   1.000
_cell.length_c   1.000
_cell.angle_alpha   90.00
_cell.angle_beta   90.00
_cell.angle_gamma   90.00
#
_symmetry.space_group_name_H-M   'P 1'
#
loop_
_entity.id
_entity.type
_entity.pdbx_description
1 polymer ?
#
loop_
_entity_poly.entity_id
_entity_poly.type
_entity_poly.pdbx_seq_one_letter_code
_entity_poly.pdbx_strand_id
1 'polypeptide(L)'
;MLIGCGKNNIEQNDSEIQDSSTFAGYGGYWSYEGKTHEQIIAEGGIELSCTITEDNQFSGTLFSQQEITERFASIEDISGKIEQGELYFDYSDDEWGNSGTLHIQFLSDSIYVDVLNYKKADSGSDYGINGAFELIRQKEELSENDITDNSIYNSSWTEEEIIKAVNERSQYYKASAYYSEIIDYWENAREVRDITNVLEPLFETDKKYYTKEEFESEPMLVIHLAKNEIYARHGYIFKNEDLYNYFMGCIWYSPTCDSTDFDDNIFNEYEKANLEILSDLDTY
;
A
#
# COMPACT_ATOMS: atom_id res chain seq x y z
N MET A 1 -4.23 84.31 19.91
CA MET A 1 -4.99 83.05 19.99
C MET A 1 -3.96 81.94 20.03
N LEU A 2 -3.54 81.47 21.23
CA LEU A 2 -4.16 80.49 22.13
C LEU A 2 -3.98 79.03 21.67
N ILE A 3 -3.16 78.30 22.46
CA ILE A 3 -3.24 76.87 22.85
C ILE A 3 -2.87 75.86 21.73
N GLY A 4 -2.02 74.83 21.89
CA GLY A 4 -1.44 74.17 23.07
C GLY A 4 -1.74 72.65 23.05
N CYS A 5 -0.69 71.81 23.13
CA CYS A 5 -0.62 70.42 23.64
C CYS A 5 -1.52 69.28 23.08
N GLY A 6 -0.89 68.11 22.86
CA GLY A 6 -1.55 66.80 22.84
C GLY A 6 -0.57 65.64 22.59
N LYS A 7 -0.47 64.71 23.55
CA LYS A 7 0.49 63.59 23.65
C LYS A 7 -0.20 62.25 23.35
N ASN A 8 0.62 61.27 22.94
CA ASN A 8 0.60 59.82 23.26
C ASN A 8 -0.34 58.83 22.52
N ASN A 9 0.34 57.80 21.99
CA ASN A 9 0.16 56.35 22.23
C ASN A 9 -0.56 55.43 21.22
N ILE A 10 0.25 54.44 20.80
CA ILE A 10 -0.02 53.00 20.60
C ILE A 10 -0.85 52.57 19.38
N GLU A 11 -0.19 51.81 18.50
CA GLU A 11 -0.55 50.46 18.03
C GLU A 11 0.55 50.07 17.01
N GLN A 12 1.56 49.29 17.41
CA GLN A 12 1.59 47.84 17.17
C GLN A 12 0.85 47.48 15.87
N ASN A 13 1.56 47.51 14.75
CA ASN A 13 1.27 46.57 13.68
C ASN A 13 2.20 45.39 13.87
N ASP A 14 1.77 44.51 14.77
CA ASP A 14 1.96 43.08 14.59
C ASP A 14 1.39 42.76 13.20
N SER A 15 2.27 42.60 12.22
CA SER A 15 2.01 41.64 11.16
C SER A 15 2.84 40.41 11.49
N GLU A 16 2.48 39.76 12.61
CA GLU A 16 2.50 38.30 12.62
C GLU A 16 1.67 37.87 11.41
N ILE A 17 2.37 37.52 10.34
CA ILE A 17 1.82 36.59 9.37
C ILE A 17 1.76 35.29 10.16
N GLN A 18 0.65 35.13 10.88
CA GLN A 18 0.27 33.86 11.46
C GLN A 18 -0.12 33.00 10.25
N ASP A 19 0.90 32.42 9.60
CA ASP A 19 0.70 31.25 8.78
C ASP A 19 0.07 30.22 9.71
N SER A 20 -1.26 30.12 9.67
CA SER A 20 -1.97 29.02 10.29
C SER A 20 -1.70 27.79 9.43
N SER A 21 -0.45 27.31 9.48
CA SER A 21 -0.07 26.00 8.99
C SER A 21 -0.85 25.00 9.84
N THR A 22 -2.04 24.62 9.38
CA THR A 22 -2.82 23.58 10.05
C THR A 22 -2.05 22.27 9.89
N PHE A 23 -1.47 21.75 10.96
CA PHE A 23 -0.75 20.49 10.95
C PHE A 23 -1.68 19.29 10.77
N ALA A 24 -3.01 19.51 10.68
CA ALA A 24 -4.00 18.50 10.34
C ALA A 24 -3.63 17.68 9.09
N GLY A 25 -2.95 18.28 8.11
CA GLY A 25 -2.46 17.58 6.91
C GLY A 25 -1.38 16.53 7.17
N TYR A 26 -0.82 16.46 8.38
CA TYR A 26 0.11 15.43 8.81
C TYR A 26 -0.59 14.20 9.42
N GLY A 27 -1.91 14.22 9.57
CA GLY A 27 -2.64 13.01 9.99
C GLY A 27 -2.39 11.83 9.05
N GLY A 28 -2.46 10.63 9.61
CA GLY A 28 -2.25 9.36 8.92
C GLY A 28 -0.97 8.65 9.35
N TYR A 29 -0.46 7.83 8.43
CA TYR A 29 0.68 6.93 8.66
C TYR A 29 1.96 7.50 8.04
N TRP A 30 3.04 7.38 8.80
CA TRP A 30 4.38 7.79 8.44
C TRP A 30 5.36 6.72 8.89
N SER A 31 6.30 6.33 8.04
CA SER A 31 7.18 5.22 8.34
C SER A 31 8.59 5.45 7.82
N TYR A 32 9.53 4.76 8.44
CA TYR A 32 10.89 4.70 7.92
C TYR A 32 10.86 4.06 6.53
N GLU A 33 11.52 4.72 5.56
CA GLU A 33 11.50 4.36 4.13
C GLU A 33 10.11 4.38 3.45
N GLY A 34 9.05 4.80 4.15
CA GLY A 34 7.70 4.81 3.60
C GLY A 34 7.07 3.41 3.50
N LYS A 35 7.53 2.45 4.30
CA LYS A 35 6.97 1.10 4.38
C LYS A 35 5.50 1.10 4.84
N THR A 36 4.69 0.17 4.34
CA THR A 36 3.35 -0.09 4.90
C THR A 36 3.46 -0.76 6.28
N HIS A 37 2.36 -0.79 7.02
CA HIS A 37 2.29 -1.53 8.28
C HIS A 37 2.65 -3.00 8.06
N GLU A 38 2.11 -3.65 7.02
CA GLU A 38 2.40 -5.05 6.69
C GLU A 38 3.89 -5.27 6.36
N GLN A 39 4.53 -4.34 5.63
CA GLN A 39 5.97 -4.40 5.37
C GLN A 39 6.78 -4.25 6.65
N ILE A 40 6.38 -3.38 7.57
CA ILE A 40 7.01 -3.28 8.90
C ILE A 40 6.80 -4.60 9.67
N ILE A 41 5.62 -5.21 9.54
CA ILE A 41 5.31 -6.50 10.16
C ILE A 41 6.18 -7.65 9.60
N ALA A 42 6.51 -7.60 8.31
CA ALA A 42 7.27 -8.65 7.64
C ALA A 42 8.79 -8.44 7.71
N GLU A 43 9.24 -7.19 7.59
CA GLU A 43 10.64 -6.82 7.33
C GLU A 43 11.22 -5.95 8.43
N GLY A 44 10.48 -5.66 9.49
CA GLY A 44 10.89 -4.70 10.49
C GLY A 44 10.91 -3.24 10.00
N GLY A 45 11.00 -2.34 10.97
CA GLY A 45 10.94 -0.90 10.74
C GLY A 45 10.25 -0.18 11.89
N ILE A 46 9.91 1.08 11.65
CA ILE A 46 9.23 1.94 12.60
C ILE A 46 8.20 2.81 11.87
N GLU A 47 7.04 3.00 12.51
CA GLU A 47 5.96 3.85 12.02
C GLU A 47 5.38 4.72 13.12
N LEU A 48 4.89 5.89 12.72
CA LEU A 48 4.07 6.80 13.48
C LEU A 48 2.69 6.87 12.83
N SER A 49 1.66 6.47 13.57
CA SER A 49 0.27 6.73 13.21
C SER A 49 -0.25 7.88 14.06
N CYS A 50 -0.87 8.87 13.44
CA CYS A 50 -1.36 10.03 14.17
C CYS A 50 -2.61 10.67 13.58
N THR A 51 -3.33 11.37 14.46
CA THR A 51 -4.41 12.28 14.12
C THR A 51 -4.06 13.65 14.68
N ILE A 52 -4.30 14.69 13.88
CA ILE A 52 -4.04 16.07 14.27
C ILE A 52 -5.29 16.88 13.95
N THR A 53 -5.84 17.55 14.95
CA THR A 53 -7.01 18.41 14.79
C THR A 53 -6.64 19.76 14.18
N GLU A 54 -7.65 20.54 13.79
CA GLU A 54 -7.45 21.90 13.24
C GLU A 54 -6.78 22.87 14.24
N ASP A 55 -6.92 22.62 15.55
CA ASP A 55 -6.26 23.37 16.62
C ASP A 55 -4.88 22.80 17.00
N ASN A 56 -4.31 21.96 16.13
CA ASN A 56 -2.99 21.35 16.25
C ASN A 56 -2.84 20.43 17.49
N GLN A 57 -3.93 19.82 17.93
CA GLN A 57 -3.91 18.80 18.95
C GLN A 57 -3.54 17.46 18.31
N PHE A 58 -2.38 16.93 18.69
CA PHE A 58 -1.86 15.64 18.23
C PHE A 58 -2.34 14.50 19.14
N SER A 59 -2.68 13.37 18.53
CA SER A 59 -2.83 12.06 19.17
C SER A 59 -2.24 10.98 18.27
N GLY A 60 -1.43 10.06 18.78
CA GLY A 60 -0.81 9.03 17.95
C GLY A 60 -0.10 7.92 18.72
N THR A 61 0.49 7.01 17.94
CA THR A 61 1.26 5.85 18.40
C THR A 61 2.51 5.71 17.56
N LEU A 62 3.65 5.48 18.21
CA LEU A 62 4.90 5.09 17.56
C LEU A 62 5.10 3.60 17.77
N PHE A 63 5.24 2.83 16.69
CA PHE A 63 5.37 1.38 16.71
C PHE A 63 6.64 0.96 15.98
N SER A 64 7.36 -0.01 16.53
CA SER A 64 8.53 -0.59 15.87
C SER A 64 8.52 -2.11 15.90
N GLN A 65 9.04 -2.71 14.84
CA GLN A 65 9.37 -4.13 14.78
C GLN A 65 10.85 -4.31 14.47
N GLN A 66 11.51 -5.13 15.30
CA GLN A 66 12.90 -5.50 15.10
C GLN A 66 13.03 -6.82 14.33
N GLU A 67 12.98 -6.72 12.98
CA GLU A 67 13.30 -7.75 11.97
C GLU A 67 13.40 -9.19 12.51
N ILE A 68 14.64 -9.62 12.85
CA ILE A 68 15.06 -11.02 13.09
C ILE A 68 14.54 -11.56 14.42
N THR A 69 14.03 -10.71 15.30
CA THR A 69 13.61 -11.12 16.65
C THR A 69 12.09 -11.23 16.82
N GLU A 70 11.29 -10.82 15.83
CA GLU A 70 9.82 -10.74 15.91
C GLU A 70 9.33 -9.98 17.16
N ARG A 71 10.12 -8.99 17.59
CA ARG A 71 9.83 -8.20 18.79
C ARG A 71 9.25 -6.85 18.40
N PHE A 72 8.17 -6.51 19.09
CA PHE A 72 7.45 -5.27 18.97
C PHE A 72 7.78 -4.36 20.15
N ALA A 73 7.86 -3.07 19.88
CA ALA A 73 7.87 -2.04 20.92
C ALA A 73 6.94 -0.93 20.47
N SER A 74 6.21 -0.34 21.41
CA SER A 74 5.25 0.72 21.11
C SER A 74 5.33 1.82 22.16
N ILE A 75 5.11 3.06 21.73
CA ILE A 75 4.80 4.19 22.61
C ILE A 75 3.41 4.67 22.20
N GLU A 76 2.41 4.30 22.99
CA GLU A 76 1.00 4.60 22.76
C GLU A 76 0.58 5.91 23.45
N ASP A 77 -0.64 6.37 23.13
CA ASP A 77 -1.28 7.53 23.74
C ASP A 77 -0.45 8.83 23.68
N ILE A 78 0.43 8.94 22.68
CA ILE A 78 1.21 10.15 22.44
C ILE A 78 0.22 11.28 22.21
N SER A 79 0.27 12.30 23.04
CA SER A 79 -0.68 13.41 22.96
C SER A 79 -0.02 14.72 23.37
N GLY A 80 -0.39 15.78 22.67
CA GLY A 80 0.11 17.12 22.97
C GLY A 80 -0.22 18.11 21.87
N LYS A 81 0.14 19.37 22.11
CA LYS A 81 -0.11 20.44 21.14
C LYS A 81 1.14 20.69 20.33
N ILE A 82 1.01 20.75 19.00
CA ILE A 82 2.12 21.09 18.11
C ILE A 82 2.34 22.60 18.18
N GLU A 83 3.54 23.02 18.55
CA GLU A 83 3.95 24.42 18.63
C GLU A 83 5.20 24.62 17.79
N GLN A 84 5.17 25.59 16.87
CA GLN A 84 6.29 25.90 15.97
C GLN A 84 6.78 24.70 15.13
N GLY A 85 5.89 23.74 14.84
CA GLY A 85 6.23 22.53 14.08
C GLY A 85 6.93 21.45 14.92
N GLU A 86 6.92 21.58 16.25
CA GLU A 86 7.51 20.61 17.17
C GLU A 86 6.47 20.12 18.19
N LEU A 87 6.66 18.88 18.65
CA LEU A 87 5.93 18.26 19.75
C LEU A 87 6.92 17.48 20.61
N TYR A 88 6.81 17.66 21.93
CA TYR A 88 7.58 16.91 22.92
C TYR A 88 6.64 16.05 23.74
N PHE A 89 6.97 14.77 23.92
CA PHE A 89 6.18 13.84 24.71
C PHE A 89 7.07 12.94 25.58
N ASP A 90 6.93 13.05 26.90
CA ASP A 90 7.62 12.16 27.83
C ASP A 90 6.85 10.84 27.95
N TYR A 91 7.55 9.73 27.71
CA TYR A 91 7.01 8.38 27.90
C TYR A 91 7.77 7.64 29.01
N SER A 92 7.06 6.80 29.73
CA SER A 92 7.62 6.02 30.85
C SER A 92 7.84 4.55 30.54
N ASP A 93 7.26 4.06 29.44
CA ASP A 93 7.34 2.68 29.00
C ASP A 93 7.20 2.62 27.48
N ASP A 94 7.99 1.77 26.85
CA ASP A 94 7.96 1.44 25.42
C ASP A 94 7.59 -0.04 25.18
N GLU A 95 6.84 -0.62 26.12
CA GLU A 95 6.55 -2.06 26.30
C GLU A 95 7.73 -2.91 26.76
N TRP A 96 8.93 -2.31 26.90
CA TRP A 96 10.13 -2.97 27.40
C TRP A 96 10.65 -2.35 28.70
N GLY A 97 9.89 -1.44 29.30
CA GLY A 97 10.21 -0.73 30.54
C GLY A 97 11.18 0.44 30.35
N ASN A 98 11.52 0.82 29.12
CA ASN A 98 12.40 1.98 28.89
C ASN A 98 11.60 3.28 28.86
N SER A 99 12.27 4.40 29.10
CA SER A 99 11.64 5.73 29.15
C SER A 99 12.48 6.76 28.41
N GLY A 100 11.85 7.87 28.02
CA GLY A 100 12.51 8.94 27.29
C GLY A 100 11.56 10.08 26.97
N THR A 101 12.01 10.97 26.10
CA THR A 101 11.22 12.08 25.56
C THR A 101 11.23 11.96 24.04
N LEU A 102 10.08 11.75 23.42
CA LEU A 102 9.93 11.91 21.98
C LEU A 102 10.03 13.40 21.64
N HIS A 103 10.91 13.74 20.72
CA HIS A 103 10.97 15.01 20.03
C HIS A 103 10.52 14.79 18.59
N ILE A 104 9.32 15.26 18.25
CA ILE A 104 8.67 15.05 16.96
C ILE A 104 8.66 16.40 16.22
N GLN A 105 9.24 16.43 15.03
CA GLN A 105 9.37 17.60 14.18
C GLN A 105 8.62 17.38 12.87
N PHE A 106 7.71 18.29 12.55
CA PHE A 106 6.88 18.25 11.34
C PHE A 106 7.55 19.07 10.24
N LEU A 107 8.24 18.37 9.32
CA LEU A 107 8.98 18.94 8.19
C LEU A 107 8.11 18.91 6.92
N SER A 108 8.48 19.65 5.87
CA SER A 108 7.67 19.82 4.65
C SER A 108 7.03 18.56 4.07
N ASP A 109 7.77 17.44 4.11
CA ASP A 109 7.48 16.18 3.45
C ASP A 109 7.80 14.96 4.33
N SER A 110 8.21 15.19 5.59
CA SER A 110 8.58 14.13 6.54
C SER A 110 8.23 14.52 7.98
N ILE A 111 8.17 13.52 8.85
CA ILE A 111 8.14 13.69 10.29
C ILE A 111 9.43 13.11 10.85
N TYR A 112 10.24 13.95 11.49
CA TYR A 112 11.45 13.50 12.16
C TYR A 112 11.15 13.23 13.63
N VAL A 113 11.52 12.05 14.13
CA VAL A 113 11.30 11.62 15.51
C VAL A 113 12.64 11.29 16.13
N ASP A 114 13.02 11.95 17.22
CA ASP A 114 14.23 11.69 17.99
C ASP A 114 13.88 11.33 19.44
N VAL A 115 14.50 10.27 19.95
CA VAL A 115 14.33 9.83 21.35
C VAL A 115 15.41 10.50 22.21
N LEU A 116 15.01 11.57 22.89
CA LEU A 116 15.86 12.29 23.82
C LEU A 116 15.80 11.67 25.22
N ASN A 117 16.84 11.90 26.02
CA ASN A 117 16.91 11.50 27.43
C ASN A 117 16.62 10.01 27.68
N TYR A 118 16.93 9.14 26.72
CA TYR A 118 16.66 7.70 26.79
C TYR A 118 17.24 7.08 28.07
N LYS A 119 16.41 6.34 28.79
CA LYS A 119 16.74 5.62 30.02
C LYS A 119 16.27 4.18 29.90
N LYS A 120 17.23 3.28 29.81
CA LYS A 120 17.02 1.84 29.89
C LYS A 120 16.67 1.44 31.33
N ALA A 121 15.65 0.61 31.52
CA ALA A 121 15.35 0.05 32.85
C ALA A 121 16.42 -0.95 33.32
N ASP A 122 16.53 -1.16 34.64
CA ASP A 122 17.44 -2.15 35.24
C ASP A 122 17.14 -3.59 34.79
N SER A 123 15.86 -3.88 34.47
CA SER A 123 15.38 -5.10 33.79
C SER A 123 15.04 -4.88 32.32
N GLY A 124 15.30 -3.68 31.81
CA GLY A 124 14.95 -3.24 30.46
C GLY A 124 15.81 -3.94 29.42
N SER A 125 15.18 -4.28 28.30
CA SER A 125 15.87 -4.92 27.19
C SER A 125 16.37 -3.89 26.19
N ASP A 126 17.42 -4.21 25.41
CA ASP A 126 17.88 -3.38 24.29
C ASP A 126 16.90 -3.37 23.09
N TYR A 127 15.67 -3.84 23.29
CA TYR A 127 14.65 -4.01 22.24
C TYR A 127 13.62 -2.88 22.21
N GLY A 128 13.80 -1.87 23.04
CA GLY A 128 12.97 -0.68 23.09
C GLY A 128 13.17 0.28 21.92
N ILE A 129 12.40 1.37 21.92
CA ILE A 129 12.51 2.43 20.91
C ILE A 129 13.57 3.44 21.35
N ASN A 130 14.65 3.55 20.58
CA ASN A 130 15.73 4.50 20.80
C ASN A 130 16.39 4.88 19.47
N GLY A 131 16.87 6.11 19.37
CA GLY A 131 17.49 6.67 18.17
C GLY A 131 16.63 7.75 17.53
N ALA A 132 16.96 8.07 16.28
CA ALA A 132 16.25 9.06 15.50
C ALA A 132 15.85 8.51 14.13
N PHE A 133 14.67 8.92 13.68
CA PHE A 133 13.99 8.35 12.53
C PHE A 133 13.39 9.47 11.70
N GLU A 134 13.71 9.50 10.41
CA GLU A 134 12.99 10.31 9.44
C GLU A 134 11.88 9.45 8.83
N LEU A 135 10.65 9.80 9.14
CA LEU A 135 9.46 9.09 8.71
C LEU A 135 8.85 9.84 7.54
N ILE A 136 8.58 9.14 6.47
CA ILE A 136 7.96 9.70 5.27
C ILE A 136 6.62 9.02 5.05
N ARG A 137 5.73 9.66 4.29
CA ARG A 137 4.53 8.97 3.82
C ARG A 137 4.96 7.79 2.95
N GLN A 138 4.05 6.83 2.79
CA GLN A 138 4.19 5.80 1.79
C GLN A 138 4.59 6.45 0.46
N LYS A 139 5.77 6.08 -0.04
CA LYS A 139 6.17 6.49 -1.38
C LYS A 139 5.26 5.72 -2.33
N GLU A 140 4.46 6.42 -3.12
CA GLU A 140 4.08 5.89 -4.43
C GLU A 140 5.40 5.55 -5.12
N GLU A 141 5.67 4.26 -5.35
CA GLU A 141 6.89 3.86 -6.04
C GLU A 141 6.91 4.51 -7.42
N LEU A 142 7.73 5.55 -7.58
CA LEU A 142 8.25 5.93 -8.88
C LEU A 142 9.24 4.83 -9.27
N SER A 143 8.73 3.83 -9.98
CA SER A 143 9.54 2.76 -10.54
C SER A 143 10.55 3.34 -11.55
N GLU A 144 11.84 3.24 -11.22
CA GLU A 144 12.88 3.18 -12.24
C GLU A 144 12.78 1.80 -12.91
N ASN A 145 11.89 1.71 -13.90
CA ASN A 145 12.18 1.16 -15.22
C ASN A 145 10.94 1.34 -16.09
N ASP A 146 11.19 1.88 -17.28
CA ASP A 146 10.29 2.10 -18.40
C ASP A 146 9.44 0.83 -18.71
N ILE A 147 8.35 0.64 -17.99
CA ILE A 147 7.21 -0.15 -18.39
C ILE A 147 6.02 0.70 -17.99
N THR A 148 5.28 1.18 -18.98
CA THR A 148 3.97 1.80 -18.83
C THR A 148 3.16 1.04 -17.77
N ASP A 149 3.06 1.62 -16.56
CA ASP A 149 2.13 1.18 -15.54
C ASP A 149 0.74 1.36 -16.13
N ASN A 150 0.25 0.23 -16.60
CA ASN A 150 -1.04 0.06 -17.19
C ASN A 150 -1.71 -1.09 -16.41
N SER A 151 -1.47 -1.11 -15.09
CA SER A 151 -2.32 -1.78 -14.11
C SER A 151 -3.63 -0.99 -14.11
N ILE A 152 -4.51 -1.40 -15.03
CA ILE A 152 -5.88 -0.91 -15.13
C ILE A 152 -6.62 -1.52 -13.95
N TYR A 153 -6.36 -1.00 -12.74
CA TYR A 153 -7.40 -0.94 -11.74
C TYR A 153 -8.58 -0.29 -12.45
N ASN A 154 -9.74 -0.92 -12.39
CA ASN A 154 -10.96 -0.27 -12.79
C ASN A 154 -11.03 1.00 -11.93
N SER A 155 -10.62 2.15 -12.49
CA SER A 155 -10.22 3.40 -11.81
C SER A 155 -11.33 4.02 -10.95
N SER A 156 -12.45 3.34 -10.83
CA SER A 156 -13.63 3.70 -10.09
C SER A 156 -13.71 3.09 -8.69
N TRP A 157 -12.92 2.06 -8.34
CA TRP A 157 -13.06 1.35 -7.07
C TRP A 157 -12.07 1.84 -6.02
N THR A 158 -12.55 2.06 -4.79
CA THR A 158 -11.69 2.36 -3.65
C THR A 158 -10.95 1.11 -3.15
N GLU A 159 -9.90 1.31 -2.37
CA GLU A 159 -9.18 0.21 -1.73
C GLU A 159 -10.09 -0.68 -0.87
N GLU A 160 -11.01 -0.07 -0.11
CA GLU A 160 -12.01 -0.80 0.68
C GLU A 160 -12.93 -1.67 -0.21
N GLU A 161 -13.34 -1.16 -1.37
CA GLU A 161 -14.18 -1.89 -2.32
C GLU A 161 -13.42 -3.07 -2.95
N ILE A 162 -12.14 -2.87 -3.26
CA ILE A 162 -11.25 -3.92 -3.76
C ILE A 162 -11.09 -5.01 -2.70
N ILE A 163 -10.72 -4.67 -1.47
CA ILE A 163 -10.53 -5.63 -0.37
C ILE A 163 -11.82 -6.41 -0.12
N LYS A 164 -12.96 -5.71 -0.11
CA LYS A 164 -14.26 -6.36 0.06
C LYS A 164 -14.54 -7.36 -1.07
N ALA A 165 -14.31 -6.98 -2.33
CA ALA A 165 -14.54 -7.86 -3.47
C ALA A 165 -13.59 -9.07 -3.50
N VAL A 166 -12.31 -8.87 -3.16
CA VAL A 166 -11.33 -9.95 -3.00
C VAL A 166 -11.81 -10.94 -1.95
N ASN A 167 -12.25 -10.45 -0.79
CA ASN A 167 -12.77 -11.31 0.27
C ASN A 167 -14.02 -12.09 -0.17
N GLU A 168 -14.99 -11.43 -0.81
CA GLU A 168 -16.22 -12.06 -1.30
C GLU A 168 -15.96 -13.13 -2.38
N ARG A 169 -15.00 -12.88 -3.27
CA ARG A 169 -14.65 -13.78 -4.38
C ARG A 169 -13.62 -14.84 -4.02
N SER A 170 -12.90 -14.70 -2.89
CA SER A 170 -11.85 -15.62 -2.45
C SER A 170 -12.30 -17.09 -2.37
N GLN A 171 -13.58 -17.33 -2.09
CA GLN A 171 -14.15 -18.68 -2.04
C GLN A 171 -14.14 -19.38 -3.41
N TYR A 172 -14.37 -18.65 -4.50
CA TYR A 172 -14.31 -19.20 -5.86
C TYR A 172 -12.87 -19.52 -6.21
N TYR A 173 -11.97 -18.59 -5.95
CA TYR A 173 -10.55 -18.76 -6.24
C TYR A 173 -9.98 -19.99 -5.55
N LYS A 174 -10.28 -20.18 -4.26
CA LYS A 174 -9.86 -21.35 -3.46
C LYS A 174 -10.55 -22.67 -3.84
N ALA A 175 -11.71 -22.61 -4.51
CA ALA A 175 -12.46 -23.79 -4.94
C ALA A 175 -11.97 -24.34 -6.29
N SER A 176 -11.23 -23.56 -7.07
CA SER A 176 -10.63 -24.04 -8.33
C SER A 176 -9.53 -25.07 -8.05
N ALA A 177 -9.53 -26.17 -8.80
CA ALA A 177 -8.46 -27.16 -8.77
C ALA A 177 -7.07 -26.56 -9.09
N TYR A 178 -7.04 -25.41 -9.76
CA TYR A 178 -5.83 -24.70 -10.15
C TYR A 178 -5.17 -23.92 -9.01
N TYR A 179 -5.90 -23.67 -7.91
CA TYR A 179 -5.50 -22.74 -6.85
C TYR A 179 -4.09 -22.99 -6.31
N SER A 180 -3.77 -24.24 -5.96
CA SER A 180 -2.48 -24.53 -5.32
C SER A 180 -1.29 -24.29 -6.26
N GLU A 181 -1.42 -24.66 -7.53
CA GLU A 181 -0.34 -24.55 -8.51
C GLU A 181 -0.17 -23.11 -9.00
N ILE A 182 -1.28 -22.39 -9.20
CA ILE A 182 -1.21 -21.00 -9.64
C ILE A 182 -0.73 -20.05 -8.54
N ILE A 183 -1.07 -20.29 -7.27
CA ILE A 183 -0.53 -19.53 -6.13
C ILE A 183 0.99 -19.74 -6.01
N ASP A 184 1.45 -21.00 -6.06
CA ASP A 184 2.89 -21.29 -6.01
C ASP A 184 3.65 -20.58 -7.13
N TYR A 185 3.09 -20.58 -8.34
CA TYR A 185 3.65 -19.84 -9.47
C TYR A 185 3.72 -18.33 -9.20
N TRP A 186 2.65 -17.70 -8.72
CA TRP A 186 2.68 -16.27 -8.38
C TRP A 186 3.70 -15.95 -7.28
N GLU A 187 3.70 -16.71 -6.19
CA GLU A 187 4.52 -16.42 -5.00
C GLU A 187 6.01 -16.72 -5.19
N ASN A 188 6.33 -17.78 -5.95
CA ASN A 188 7.69 -18.33 -6.02
C ASN A 188 8.34 -18.18 -7.41
N ALA A 189 7.56 -18.18 -8.49
CA ALA A 189 8.11 -17.93 -9.83
C ALA A 189 8.06 -16.45 -10.22
N ARG A 190 7.02 -15.73 -9.78
CA ARG A 190 6.85 -14.29 -10.06
C ARG A 190 7.14 -13.37 -8.87
N GLU A 191 7.36 -13.94 -7.69
CA GLU A 191 7.63 -13.18 -6.45
C GLU A 191 6.48 -12.22 -6.06
N VAL A 192 5.26 -12.50 -6.48
CA VAL A 192 4.04 -11.73 -6.17
C VAL A 192 3.28 -12.42 -5.03
N ARG A 193 3.19 -11.75 -3.88
CA ARG A 193 2.59 -12.28 -2.64
C ARG A 193 1.43 -11.45 -2.10
N ASP A 194 1.12 -10.34 -2.76
CA ASP A 194 -0.03 -9.50 -2.46
C ASP A 194 -1.24 -9.89 -3.32
N ILE A 195 -2.25 -9.01 -3.36
CA ILE A 195 -3.49 -9.23 -4.10
C ILE A 195 -3.36 -9.00 -5.62
N THR A 196 -2.18 -8.62 -6.14
CA THR A 196 -1.95 -8.41 -7.57
C THR A 196 -2.33 -9.65 -8.39
N ASN A 197 -2.11 -10.84 -7.83
CA ASN A 197 -2.44 -12.13 -8.44
C ASN A 197 -3.94 -12.30 -8.81
N VAL A 198 -4.84 -11.54 -8.20
CA VAL A 198 -6.27 -11.52 -8.52
C VAL A 198 -6.73 -10.19 -9.12
N LEU A 199 -5.92 -9.14 -9.06
CA LEU A 199 -6.23 -7.83 -9.62
C LEU A 199 -5.76 -7.68 -11.05
N GLU A 200 -4.72 -8.42 -11.43
CA GLU A 200 -4.14 -8.35 -12.75
C GLU A 200 -4.29 -9.66 -13.52
N PRO A 201 -4.39 -9.58 -14.86
CA PRO A 201 -4.22 -10.74 -15.71
C PRO A 201 -2.78 -11.29 -15.62
N LEU A 202 -2.58 -12.57 -15.92
CA LEU A 202 -1.28 -13.21 -15.93
C LEU A 202 -0.34 -12.59 -16.97
N PHE A 203 -0.86 -12.27 -18.17
CA PHE A 203 -0.06 -11.77 -19.29
C PHE A 203 -0.76 -10.61 -19.98
N GLU A 204 -0.01 -9.73 -20.62
CA GLU A 204 -0.58 -8.59 -21.39
C GLU A 204 -0.96 -9.02 -22.81
N THR A 205 -1.72 -10.11 -22.92
CA THR A 205 -2.09 -10.75 -24.20
C THR A 205 -2.90 -9.84 -25.12
N ASP A 206 -3.50 -8.78 -24.58
CA ASP A 206 -4.25 -7.76 -25.29
C ASP A 206 -3.41 -6.56 -25.76
N LYS A 207 -2.16 -6.43 -25.31
CA LYS A 207 -1.32 -5.24 -25.54
C LYS A 207 -0.04 -5.51 -26.33
N LYS A 208 0.49 -6.74 -26.32
CA LYS A 208 1.74 -7.07 -27.01
C LYS A 208 1.76 -8.47 -27.61
N TYR A 209 2.65 -8.68 -28.57
CA TYR A 209 2.94 -9.99 -29.14
C TYR A 209 3.93 -10.74 -28.26
N TYR A 210 3.61 -11.98 -27.96
CA TYR A 210 4.54 -12.93 -27.33
C TYR A 210 5.12 -13.86 -28.39
N THR A 211 6.34 -14.34 -28.16
CA THR A 211 6.91 -15.43 -28.94
C THR A 211 6.59 -16.78 -28.33
N LYS A 212 6.73 -17.84 -29.14
CA LYS A 212 6.52 -19.21 -28.68
C LYS A 212 7.50 -19.57 -27.55
N GLU A 213 8.74 -19.11 -27.64
CA GLU A 213 9.78 -19.38 -26.66
C GLU A 213 9.46 -18.78 -25.28
N GLU A 214 8.82 -17.60 -25.25
CA GLU A 214 8.40 -16.95 -24.00
C GLU A 214 7.33 -17.78 -23.27
N PHE A 215 6.41 -18.42 -24.01
CA PHE A 215 5.41 -19.31 -23.44
C PHE A 215 5.93 -20.73 -23.18
N GLU A 216 6.87 -21.25 -23.98
CA GLU A 216 7.44 -22.59 -23.77
C GLU A 216 8.19 -22.74 -22.43
N SER A 217 8.66 -21.62 -21.84
CA SER A 217 9.24 -21.63 -20.50
C SER A 217 8.23 -21.66 -19.35
N GLU A 218 6.94 -21.41 -19.64
CA GLU A 218 5.90 -21.34 -18.61
C GLU A 218 5.32 -22.71 -18.27
N PRO A 219 4.82 -22.91 -17.03
CA PRO A 219 4.12 -24.13 -16.65
C PRO A 219 2.87 -24.40 -17.50
N MET A 220 2.52 -25.69 -17.69
CA MET A 220 1.36 -26.10 -18.49
C MET A 220 0.05 -25.45 -18.02
N LEU A 221 -0.18 -25.37 -16.70
CA LEU A 221 -1.35 -24.68 -16.14
C LEU A 221 -1.36 -23.19 -16.50
N VAL A 222 -0.20 -22.53 -16.44
CA VAL A 222 -0.09 -21.10 -16.74
C VAL A 222 -0.43 -20.84 -18.21
N ILE A 223 0.01 -21.70 -19.11
CA ILE A 223 -0.39 -21.66 -20.53
C ILE A 223 -1.90 -21.87 -20.70
N HIS A 224 -2.46 -22.86 -20.00
CA HIS A 224 -3.90 -23.11 -20.01
C HIS A 224 -4.71 -21.88 -19.57
N LEU A 225 -4.30 -21.26 -18.46
CA LEU A 225 -4.96 -20.07 -17.92
C LEU A 225 -4.76 -18.84 -18.82
N ALA A 226 -3.55 -18.61 -19.34
CA ALA A 226 -3.27 -17.50 -20.26
C ALA A 226 -4.11 -17.59 -21.55
N LYS A 227 -4.33 -18.79 -22.09
CA LYS A 227 -5.21 -19.01 -23.24
C LYS A 227 -6.66 -18.62 -22.91
N ASN A 228 -7.16 -19.09 -21.77
CA ASN A 228 -8.54 -18.82 -21.36
C ASN A 228 -8.74 -17.38 -20.89
N GLU A 229 -7.70 -16.72 -20.39
CA GLU A 229 -7.72 -15.31 -20.00
C GLU A 229 -8.13 -14.39 -21.15
N ILE A 230 -7.70 -14.69 -22.39
CA ILE A 230 -8.12 -13.95 -23.59
C ILE A 230 -9.65 -13.95 -23.70
N TYR A 231 -10.32 -15.07 -23.44
CA TYR A 231 -11.79 -15.14 -23.44
C TYR A 231 -12.39 -14.41 -22.22
N ALA A 232 -11.77 -14.56 -21.05
CA ALA A 232 -12.22 -13.95 -19.81
C ALA A 232 -12.24 -12.41 -19.88
N ARG A 233 -11.27 -11.80 -20.55
CA ARG A 233 -11.20 -10.34 -20.78
C ARG A 233 -12.42 -9.77 -21.49
N HIS A 234 -13.07 -10.59 -22.32
CA HIS A 234 -14.30 -10.26 -23.05
C HIS A 234 -15.56 -10.80 -22.37
N GLY A 235 -15.45 -11.19 -21.10
CA GLY A 235 -16.58 -11.59 -20.26
C GLY A 235 -17.18 -12.95 -20.58
N TYR A 236 -16.42 -13.83 -21.25
CA TYR A 236 -16.85 -15.19 -21.57
C TYR A 236 -17.18 -16.00 -20.31
N ILE A 237 -18.40 -16.54 -20.24
CA ILE A 237 -18.83 -17.37 -19.11
C ILE A 237 -18.38 -18.83 -19.33
N PHE A 238 -17.43 -19.28 -18.51
CA PHE A 238 -16.90 -20.63 -18.57
C PHE A 238 -17.89 -21.70 -18.09
N LYS A 239 -18.03 -22.77 -18.87
CA LYS A 239 -18.79 -23.99 -18.49
C LYS A 239 -17.96 -24.97 -17.66
N ASN A 240 -16.65 -24.95 -17.84
CA ASN A 240 -15.74 -25.71 -16.98
C ASN A 240 -15.72 -25.05 -15.60
N GLU A 241 -16.01 -25.83 -14.56
CA GLU A 241 -16.17 -25.34 -13.19
C GLU A 241 -14.88 -24.75 -12.62
N ASP A 242 -13.72 -25.35 -12.90
CA ASP A 242 -12.43 -24.88 -12.38
C ASP A 242 -11.98 -23.57 -13.04
N LEU A 243 -12.19 -23.43 -14.36
CA LEU A 243 -11.97 -22.16 -15.07
C LEU A 243 -12.94 -21.07 -14.59
N TYR A 244 -14.22 -21.42 -14.43
CA TYR A 244 -15.21 -20.49 -13.88
C TYR A 244 -14.79 -20.02 -12.48
N ASN A 245 -14.44 -20.94 -11.59
CA ASN A 245 -14.02 -20.64 -10.22
C ASN A 245 -12.73 -19.81 -10.17
N TYR A 246 -11.75 -20.13 -11.03
CA TYR A 246 -10.51 -19.37 -11.14
C TYR A 246 -10.78 -17.92 -11.55
N PHE A 247 -11.44 -17.69 -12.69
CA PHE A 247 -11.67 -16.34 -13.18
C PHE A 247 -12.68 -15.57 -12.33
N MET A 248 -13.67 -16.23 -11.72
CA MET A 248 -14.53 -15.59 -10.71
C MET A 248 -13.77 -15.07 -9.49
N GLY A 249 -12.61 -15.67 -9.19
CA GLY A 249 -11.67 -15.18 -8.20
C GLY A 249 -10.92 -13.90 -8.62
N CYS A 250 -10.70 -13.72 -9.92
CA CYS A 250 -10.07 -12.54 -10.49
C CYS A 250 -11.03 -11.34 -10.46
N ILE A 251 -10.57 -10.22 -9.91
CA ILE A 251 -11.36 -8.99 -9.74
C ILE A 251 -11.61 -8.30 -11.07
N TRP A 252 -10.64 -8.34 -11.97
CA TRP A 252 -10.75 -7.78 -13.32
C TRP A 252 -11.74 -8.54 -14.22
N TYR A 253 -12.12 -9.77 -13.87
CA TYR A 253 -13.06 -10.57 -14.65
C TYR A 253 -14.52 -10.21 -14.35
N SER A 254 -15.29 -10.01 -15.42
CA SER A 254 -16.72 -9.70 -15.38
C SER A 254 -17.51 -10.63 -16.33
N PRO A 255 -18.16 -11.69 -15.81
CA PRO A 255 -18.91 -12.65 -16.62
C PRO A 255 -20.18 -11.99 -17.21
N THR A 256 -20.19 -11.75 -18.52
CA THR A 256 -21.28 -11.02 -19.20
C THR A 256 -21.79 -11.66 -20.49
N CYS A 257 -21.04 -12.60 -21.08
CA CYS A 257 -21.36 -13.22 -22.36
C CYS A 257 -21.46 -14.75 -22.23
N ASP A 258 -22.62 -15.32 -22.55
CA ASP A 258 -22.75 -16.78 -22.60
C ASP A 258 -21.92 -17.36 -23.75
N SER A 259 -21.31 -18.50 -23.51
CA SER A 259 -20.58 -19.29 -24.50
C SER A 259 -21.28 -19.49 -25.85
N THR A 260 -22.62 -19.56 -25.91
CA THR A 260 -23.34 -19.73 -27.17
C THR A 260 -23.42 -18.47 -28.01
N ASP A 261 -23.23 -17.32 -27.38
CA ASP A 261 -23.41 -15.99 -27.97
C ASP A 261 -22.06 -15.28 -28.17
N PHE A 262 -20.95 -15.91 -27.75
CA PHE A 262 -19.62 -15.35 -27.86
C PHE A 262 -19.11 -15.38 -29.31
N ASP A 263 -18.73 -14.21 -29.81
CA ASP A 263 -18.15 -14.00 -31.14
C ASP A 263 -16.65 -13.70 -31.02
N ASP A 264 -15.82 -14.65 -31.47
CA ASP A 264 -14.35 -14.55 -31.43
C ASP A 264 -13.77 -13.43 -32.33
N ASN A 265 -14.60 -12.82 -33.17
CA ASN A 265 -14.21 -11.63 -33.92
C ASN A 265 -13.92 -10.42 -33.03
N ILE A 266 -14.34 -10.43 -31.76
CA ILE A 266 -14.06 -9.37 -30.78
C ILE A 266 -12.58 -9.23 -30.47
N PHE A 267 -11.79 -10.29 -30.65
CA PHE A 267 -10.37 -10.29 -30.34
C PHE A 267 -9.58 -9.31 -31.20
N ASN A 268 -8.68 -8.57 -30.57
CA ASN A 268 -7.75 -7.69 -31.25
C ASN A 268 -6.61 -8.47 -31.93
N GLU A 269 -5.69 -7.77 -32.59
CA GLU A 269 -4.60 -8.41 -33.33
C GLU A 269 -3.56 -9.12 -32.45
N TYR A 270 -3.30 -8.60 -31.24
CA TYR A 270 -2.41 -9.23 -30.26
C TYR A 270 -3.04 -10.50 -29.71
N GLU A 271 -4.31 -10.43 -29.31
CA GLU A 271 -5.05 -11.56 -28.76
C GLU A 271 -5.15 -12.71 -29.77
N LYS A 272 -5.43 -12.41 -31.04
CA LYS A 272 -5.48 -13.43 -32.11
C LYS A 272 -4.13 -14.13 -32.31
N ALA A 273 -3.04 -13.37 -32.35
CA ALA A 273 -1.70 -13.94 -32.52
C ALA A 273 -1.26 -14.76 -31.31
N ASN A 274 -1.48 -14.24 -30.09
CA ASN A 274 -1.13 -14.95 -28.86
C ASN A 274 -2.00 -16.21 -28.67
N LEU A 275 -3.28 -16.15 -29.04
CA LEU A 275 -4.20 -17.29 -28.98
C LEU A 275 -3.75 -18.44 -29.89
N GLU A 276 -3.19 -18.16 -31.07
CA GLU A 276 -2.65 -19.20 -31.97
C GLU A 276 -1.51 -19.96 -31.28
N ILE A 277 -0.54 -19.25 -30.71
CA ILE A 277 0.61 -19.83 -30.00
C ILE A 277 0.15 -20.62 -28.77
N LEU A 278 -0.71 -20.02 -27.95
CA LEU A 278 -1.21 -20.63 -26.72
C LEU A 278 -2.08 -21.87 -27.02
N SER A 279 -2.85 -21.86 -28.11
CA SER A 279 -3.66 -23.02 -28.52
C SER A 279 -2.79 -24.21 -28.96
N ASP A 280 -1.64 -23.95 -29.58
CA ASP A 280 -0.68 -24.98 -29.97
C ASP A 280 0.08 -25.56 -28.77
N LEU A 281 0.32 -24.75 -27.74
CA LEU A 281 1.07 -25.15 -26.53
C LEU A 281 0.21 -25.76 -25.43
N ASP A 282 -1.07 -25.39 -25.34
CA ASP A 282 -1.95 -25.84 -24.27
C ASP A 282 -2.26 -27.34 -24.38
N THR A 283 -1.71 -28.10 -23.43
CA THR A 283 -1.82 -29.56 -23.32
C THR A 283 -2.27 -30.00 -21.93
N TYR A 284 -2.82 -29.07 -21.14
CA TYR A 284 -3.25 -29.28 -19.75
C TYR A 284 -4.51 -30.18 -19.65
#